data_AF-A0A933RU13-F1
#
_entry.id   AF-A0A933RU13-F1
#
_cell.length_a   1.000
_cell.length_b   1.000
_cell.length_c   1.000
_cell.angle_alpha   90.00
_cell.angle_beta   90.00
_cell.angle_gamma   90.00
#
_symmetry.space_group_name_H-M   'P 1'
#
loop_
_entity.id
_entity.type
_entity.pdbx_description
1 polymer ?
#
loop_
_entity_poly.entity_id
_entity_poly.type
_entity_poly.pdbx_seq_one_letter_code
_entity_poly.pdbx_strand_id
1 'polypeptide(L)'
;MRTVNAVVASLAILLVITVAPAFAQTCPDPGSGAAGVEEFQNAITNCDENPAITCNSEFSIEAFPPVRDGRLVTFSYEVCKIAEAVEVYDLNYWMLGLGQMLDCLAANKTIYDLVSICSVYDGGECGFTDDAATQVFGVRFDATVGDGECKLFSVTLDETALEAGFGVGTGCALAATQGDDQDIQSAESPVPGYAAVAGPVCEEFTCPRSQGYWKNHAEAWPVASLTLGSQTYTQAELIALMKKPVRGDASLILTKQLVAAKLNIENGADPVPASDTIEDADNLLSGFNGKLPYKVRPCTPTGKSMVTDAWMLDFYNNGFFTPVCSH
;
A
#
# COMPACT_ATOMS: atom_id res chain seq x y z
N MET A 1 7.56 9.52 -78.19
CA MET A 1 7.41 10.48 -77.07
C MET A 1 6.82 9.70 -75.90
N ARG A 2 7.32 9.98 -74.70
CA ARG A 2 7.39 9.09 -73.53
C ARG A 2 6.02 8.69 -72.95
N THR A 3 5.82 7.39 -72.75
CA THR A 3 4.82 6.80 -71.85
C THR A 3 5.34 6.90 -70.41
N VAL A 4 4.54 7.51 -69.53
CA VAL A 4 4.82 7.66 -68.11
C VAL A 4 4.17 6.48 -67.39
N ASN A 5 4.97 5.50 -66.96
CA ASN A 5 4.52 4.46 -66.02
C ASN A 5 4.68 5.00 -64.60
N ALA A 6 3.56 5.24 -63.92
CA ALA A 6 3.53 5.52 -62.50
C ALA A 6 3.73 4.21 -61.72
N VAL A 7 4.87 4.08 -61.05
CA VAL A 7 5.12 3.03 -60.06
C VAL A 7 4.53 3.50 -58.74
N VAL A 8 3.42 2.88 -58.32
CA VAL A 8 2.86 3.07 -56.98
C VAL A 8 3.72 2.24 -56.02
N ALA A 9 4.61 2.90 -55.29
CA ALA A 9 5.37 2.30 -54.20
C ALA A 9 4.48 2.24 -52.96
N SER A 10 3.95 1.05 -52.65
CA SER A 10 3.26 0.77 -51.39
C SER A 10 4.27 0.77 -50.25
N LEU A 11 4.30 1.86 -49.48
CA LEU A 11 5.09 2.00 -48.27
C LEU A 11 4.39 1.22 -47.13
N ALA A 12 4.82 -0.02 -46.89
CA ALA A 12 4.42 -0.77 -45.71
C ALA A 12 5.14 -0.16 -44.50
N ILE A 13 4.42 0.63 -43.70
CA ILE A 13 4.87 1.10 -42.40
C ILE A 13 4.85 -0.11 -41.45
N LEU A 14 6.01 -0.76 -41.32
CA LEU A 14 6.24 -1.75 -40.28
C LEU A 14 6.33 -0.99 -38.94
N LEU A 15 5.21 -0.88 -38.24
CA LEU A 15 5.16 -0.36 -36.88
C LEU A 15 5.82 -1.41 -35.97
N VAL A 16 7.15 -1.34 -35.84
CA VAL A 16 7.86 -2.08 -34.80
C VAL A 16 7.51 -1.40 -33.48
N ILE A 17 6.49 -1.92 -32.80
CA ILE A 17 6.28 -1.64 -31.38
C ILE A 17 7.41 -2.39 -30.68
N THR A 18 8.56 -1.74 -30.52
CA THR A 18 9.50 -2.13 -29.48
C THR A 18 8.80 -1.81 -28.17
N VAL A 19 8.11 -2.79 -27.60
CA VAL A 19 7.94 -2.81 -26.14
C VAL A 19 9.37 -2.97 -25.64
N ALA A 20 10.02 -1.84 -25.33
CA ALA A 20 11.21 -1.92 -24.52
C ALA A 20 10.76 -2.68 -23.26
N PRO A 21 11.40 -3.80 -22.88
CA PRO A 21 11.15 -4.32 -21.55
C PRO A 21 11.40 -3.16 -20.60
N ALA A 22 10.51 -2.98 -19.63
CA ALA A 22 10.83 -2.15 -18.47
C ALA A 22 12.24 -2.51 -18.02
N PHE A 23 13.06 -1.50 -17.69
CA PHE A 23 14.47 -1.69 -17.34
C PHE A 23 14.62 -2.94 -16.46
N ALA A 24 15.12 -4.04 -17.03
CA ALA A 24 15.40 -5.23 -16.25
C ALA A 24 16.44 -4.80 -15.23
N GLN A 25 16.04 -4.72 -13.96
CA GLN A 25 16.91 -4.25 -12.90
C GLN A 25 18.10 -5.22 -12.86
N THR A 26 19.31 -4.74 -13.13
CA THR A 26 20.51 -5.57 -13.08
C THR A 26 20.76 -5.96 -11.63
N CYS A 27 21.00 -7.25 -11.37
CA CYS A 27 21.36 -7.70 -10.03
C CYS A 27 22.65 -7.00 -9.54
N PRO A 28 22.83 -6.90 -8.21
CA PRO A 28 24.13 -6.55 -7.64
C PRO A 28 25.22 -7.50 -8.15
N ASP A 29 26.43 -6.98 -8.31
CA ASP A 29 27.57 -7.77 -8.82
C ASP A 29 27.93 -8.91 -7.84
N PRO A 30 28.26 -10.12 -8.32
CA PRO A 30 28.74 -11.19 -7.46
C PRO A 30 29.94 -10.74 -6.60
N GLY A 31 29.91 -11.04 -5.30
CA GLY A 31 30.95 -10.63 -4.36
C GLY A 31 30.87 -9.17 -3.91
N SER A 32 29.86 -8.40 -4.33
CA SER A 32 29.69 -7.01 -3.89
C SER A 32 29.30 -6.90 -2.41
N GLY A 33 28.72 -7.95 -1.83
CA GLY A 33 28.19 -7.93 -0.47
C GLY A 33 27.18 -6.79 -0.24
N ALA A 34 27.14 -6.28 1.00
CA ALA A 34 26.22 -5.21 1.40
C ALA A 34 26.31 -3.95 0.54
N ALA A 35 27.50 -3.59 0.05
CA ALA A 35 27.67 -2.35 -0.73
C ALA A 35 26.89 -2.38 -2.05
N GLY A 36 26.90 -3.52 -2.75
CA GLY A 36 26.12 -3.66 -3.99
C GLY A 36 24.62 -3.75 -3.74
N VAL A 37 24.20 -4.36 -2.62
CA VAL A 37 22.78 -4.40 -2.22
C VAL A 37 22.27 -3.01 -1.84
N GLU A 38 23.08 -2.21 -1.14
CA GLU A 38 22.77 -0.81 -0.84
C GLU A 38 22.69 0.05 -2.12
N GLU A 39 23.62 -0.12 -3.06
CA GLU A 39 23.56 0.57 -4.35
C GLU A 39 22.29 0.20 -5.12
N PHE A 40 21.94 -1.09 -5.17
CA PHE A 40 20.70 -1.57 -5.78
C PHE A 40 19.47 -0.98 -5.10
N GLN A 41 19.42 -0.98 -3.76
CA GLN A 41 18.31 -0.41 -2.99
C GLN A 41 18.15 1.08 -3.26
N ASN A 42 19.25 1.83 -3.30
CA ASN A 42 19.24 3.26 -3.59
C ASN A 42 18.83 3.58 -5.04
N ALA A 43 18.96 2.61 -5.95
CA ALA A 43 18.50 2.72 -7.33
C ALA A 43 17.00 2.38 -7.49
N ILE A 44 16.32 1.88 -6.46
CA ILE A 44 14.87 1.60 -6.50
C ILE A 44 14.11 2.93 -6.60
N THR A 45 13.58 3.21 -7.78
CA THR A 45 12.74 4.39 -8.04
C THR A 45 11.29 4.04 -8.34
N ASN A 46 10.99 2.77 -8.61
CA ASN A 46 9.65 2.29 -8.96
C ASN A 46 9.46 0.84 -8.46
N CYS A 47 8.27 0.55 -7.95
CA CYS A 47 7.81 -0.75 -7.50
C CYS A 47 6.34 -1.00 -7.89
N ASP A 48 5.83 -0.24 -8.88
CA ASP A 48 4.48 -0.37 -9.42
C ASP A 48 4.29 -1.65 -10.25
N GLU A 49 5.40 -2.32 -10.61
CA GLU A 49 5.36 -3.61 -11.31
C GLU A 49 4.86 -4.70 -10.36
N ASN A 50 3.76 -5.34 -10.76
CA ASN A 50 3.14 -6.41 -10.01
C ASN A 50 2.53 -7.43 -11.00
N PRO A 51 3.02 -8.69 -11.04
CA PRO A 51 4.11 -9.23 -10.21
C PRO A 51 5.48 -8.63 -10.57
N ALA A 52 6.32 -8.42 -9.56
CA ALA A 52 7.71 -8.05 -9.74
C ALA A 52 8.52 -9.30 -10.11
N ILE A 53 9.50 -9.17 -11.00
CA ILE A 53 10.41 -10.27 -11.38
C ILE A 53 11.77 -10.02 -10.73
N THR A 54 12.35 -11.03 -10.09
CA THR A 54 13.68 -10.91 -9.51
C THR A 54 14.71 -10.64 -10.61
N CYS A 55 15.75 -9.88 -10.30
CA CYS A 55 16.77 -9.46 -11.26
C CYS A 55 17.49 -10.64 -11.96
N ASN A 56 17.55 -11.80 -11.30
CA ASN A 56 18.11 -13.04 -11.84
C ASN A 56 17.09 -13.83 -12.70
N SER A 57 15.85 -13.33 -12.81
CA SER A 57 14.73 -13.89 -13.57
C SER A 57 14.28 -15.28 -13.13
N GLU A 58 14.49 -15.63 -11.86
CA GLU A 58 14.10 -16.94 -11.31
C GLU A 58 12.70 -16.95 -10.67
N PHE A 59 12.30 -15.84 -10.05
CA PHE A 59 11.08 -15.77 -9.27
C PHE A 59 10.22 -14.57 -9.65
N SER A 60 8.90 -14.74 -9.56
CA SER A 60 7.93 -13.66 -9.60
C SER A 60 7.31 -13.47 -8.21
N ILE A 61 7.15 -12.22 -7.79
CA ILE A 61 6.58 -11.83 -6.49
C ILE A 61 5.35 -10.98 -6.76
N GLU A 62 4.16 -11.53 -6.51
CA GLU A 62 2.89 -10.80 -6.58
C GLU A 62 2.55 -10.22 -5.21
N ALA A 63 2.41 -8.90 -5.12
CA ALA A 63 1.97 -8.22 -3.90
C ALA A 63 0.45 -8.02 -3.91
N PHE A 64 -0.21 -8.40 -2.83
CA PHE A 64 -1.64 -8.12 -2.65
C PHE A 64 -1.87 -6.81 -1.89
N PRO A 65 -3.02 -6.13 -2.08
CA PRO A 65 -3.36 -4.96 -1.27
C PRO A 65 -3.30 -5.26 0.23
N PRO A 66 -2.66 -4.40 1.04
CA PRO A 66 -2.53 -4.65 2.46
C PRO A 66 -3.89 -4.60 3.15
N VAL A 67 -4.06 -5.47 4.15
CA VAL A 67 -5.28 -5.53 4.96
C VAL A 67 -5.01 -4.89 6.32
N ARG A 68 -5.88 -3.97 6.72
CA ARG A 68 -5.77 -3.26 8.00
C ARG A 68 -6.86 -3.72 8.96
N ASP A 69 -6.45 -4.09 10.17
CA ASP A 69 -7.32 -4.42 11.30
C ASP A 69 -6.87 -3.62 12.53
N GLY A 70 -7.51 -2.47 12.74
CA GLY A 70 -7.06 -1.49 13.73
C GLY A 70 -5.64 -1.00 13.44
N ARG A 71 -4.71 -1.32 14.35
CA ARG A 71 -3.27 -0.98 14.27
C ARG A 71 -2.40 -2.07 13.63
N LEU A 72 -3.01 -3.18 13.23
CA LEU A 72 -2.33 -4.27 12.56
C LEU A 72 -2.48 -4.08 11.04
N VAL A 73 -1.36 -4.13 10.33
CA VAL A 73 -1.33 -4.03 8.86
C VAL A 73 -0.66 -5.27 8.30
N THR A 74 -1.41 -6.03 7.52
CA THR A 74 -0.95 -7.29 6.94
C THR A 74 -0.63 -7.13 5.47
N PHE A 75 0.60 -7.43 5.10
CA PHE A 75 1.07 -7.54 3.72
C PHE A 75 1.15 -9.01 3.34
N SER A 76 0.65 -9.35 2.15
CA SER A 76 0.66 -10.70 1.63
C SER A 76 1.33 -10.73 0.25
N TYR A 77 2.13 -11.76 0.00
CA TYR A 77 2.89 -11.93 -1.22
C TYR A 77 2.79 -13.37 -1.71
N GLU A 78 2.46 -13.58 -2.98
CA GLU A 78 2.62 -14.87 -3.64
C GLU A 78 3.96 -14.89 -4.38
N VAL A 79 4.85 -15.81 -4.00
CA VAL A 79 6.15 -16.00 -4.67
C VAL A 79 6.10 -17.28 -5.47
N CYS A 80 6.34 -17.17 -6.78
CA CYS A 80 6.35 -18.30 -7.71
C CYS A 80 7.72 -18.48 -8.35
N LYS A 81 8.13 -19.74 -8.55
CA LYS A 81 9.31 -20.06 -9.36
C LYS A 81 8.92 -20.07 -10.84
N ILE A 82 9.68 -19.36 -11.67
CA ILE A 82 9.43 -19.25 -13.10
C ILE A 82 9.91 -20.55 -13.78
N ALA A 83 9.00 -21.28 -14.42
CA ALA A 83 9.27 -22.63 -14.97
C ALA A 83 10.34 -22.69 -16.09
N GLU A 84 10.73 -21.54 -16.67
CA GLU A 84 11.75 -21.44 -17.71
C GLU A 84 13.05 -20.75 -17.22
N ALA A 85 13.22 -20.59 -15.91
CA ALA A 85 14.44 -20.02 -15.35
C ALA A 85 15.68 -20.85 -15.75
N VAL A 86 16.79 -20.15 -16.01
CA VAL A 86 18.02 -20.73 -16.58
C VAL A 86 18.75 -21.61 -15.56
N GLU A 87 18.54 -21.38 -14.26
CA GLU A 87 19.11 -22.17 -13.15
C GLU A 87 18.02 -22.92 -12.37
N VAL A 88 18.41 -24.07 -11.80
CA VAL A 88 17.49 -25.14 -11.36
C VAL A 88 17.14 -25.05 -9.87
N TYR A 89 17.59 -24.02 -9.15
CA TYR A 89 17.50 -24.00 -7.69
C TYR A 89 16.08 -23.77 -7.20
N ASP A 90 15.58 -24.66 -6.35
CA ASP A 90 14.34 -24.41 -5.62
C ASP A 90 14.57 -23.27 -4.63
N LEU A 91 13.52 -22.48 -4.36
CA LEU A 91 13.60 -21.45 -3.33
C LEU A 91 13.91 -22.14 -2.00
N ASN A 92 14.87 -21.64 -1.22
CA ASN A 92 15.05 -22.04 0.17
C ASN A 92 14.33 -21.07 1.11
N TYR A 93 14.52 -19.78 0.86
CA TYR A 93 13.86 -18.71 1.58
C TYR A 93 13.80 -17.43 0.74
N TRP A 94 12.91 -16.54 1.12
CA TRP A 94 12.93 -15.16 0.65
C TRP A 94 12.86 -14.17 1.82
N MET A 95 13.32 -12.96 1.56
CA MET A 95 13.47 -11.88 2.50
C MET A 95 12.60 -10.70 2.06
N LEU A 96 11.82 -10.16 2.99
CA LEU A 96 11.21 -8.83 2.85
C LEU A 96 11.99 -7.84 3.71
N GLY A 97 12.67 -6.91 3.06
CA GLY A 97 13.46 -5.87 3.72
C GLY A 97 12.57 -4.88 4.48
N LEU A 98 12.86 -4.70 5.77
CA LEU A 98 12.15 -3.75 6.64
C LEU A 98 13.06 -2.62 7.14
N GLY A 99 14.25 -2.44 6.54
CA GLY A 99 15.23 -1.44 6.99
C GLY A 99 14.65 -0.03 7.10
N GLN A 100 13.79 0.37 6.15
CA GLN A 100 13.12 1.67 6.16
C GLN A 100 12.14 1.90 7.32
N MET A 101 11.68 0.84 7.98
CA MET A 101 10.79 0.96 9.15
C MET A 101 11.56 1.34 10.41
N LEU A 102 12.89 1.16 10.43
CA LEU A 102 13.72 1.45 11.60
C LEU A 102 13.67 2.92 11.99
N ASP A 103 13.56 3.82 11.01
CA ASP A 103 13.63 5.27 11.21
C ASP A 103 12.44 5.85 11.98
N CYS A 104 11.37 5.07 12.15
CA CYS A 104 10.16 5.53 12.82
C CYS A 104 9.70 4.61 13.96
N LEU A 105 10.57 3.69 14.41
CA LEU A 105 10.32 2.95 15.64
C LEU A 105 10.33 3.89 16.84
N ALA A 106 9.39 3.72 17.76
CA ALA A 106 9.41 4.47 19.01
C ALA A 106 10.70 4.19 19.79
N ALA A 107 11.21 5.20 20.51
CA ALA A 107 12.52 5.15 21.20
C ALA A 107 12.76 3.94 22.13
N ASN A 108 11.70 3.26 22.58
CA ASN A 108 11.76 2.07 23.43
C ASN A 108 11.25 0.78 22.74
N LYS A 109 11.15 0.80 21.42
CA LYS A 109 10.65 -0.29 20.58
C LYS A 109 11.75 -0.75 19.63
N THR A 110 11.65 -2.02 19.25
CA THR A 110 12.53 -2.64 18.26
C THR A 110 11.71 -3.15 17.10
N ILE A 111 12.37 -3.54 16.01
CA ILE A 111 11.71 -4.15 14.86
C ILE A 111 10.97 -5.46 15.24
N TYR A 112 11.38 -6.13 16.32
CA TYR A 112 10.67 -7.29 16.86
C TYR A 112 9.33 -6.91 17.52
N ASP A 113 9.19 -5.70 18.03
CA ASP A 113 7.90 -5.19 18.51
C ASP A 113 6.98 -4.82 17.33
N LEU A 114 7.56 -4.44 16.19
CA LEU A 114 6.82 -4.10 14.98
C LEU A 114 6.28 -5.34 14.28
N VAL A 115 7.10 -6.40 14.13
CA VAL A 115 6.65 -7.63 13.47
C VAL A 115 5.77 -8.44 14.46
N SER A 116 4.45 -8.35 14.29
CA SER A 116 3.50 -9.02 15.17
C SER A 116 3.37 -10.51 14.87
N ILE A 117 3.21 -10.84 13.58
CA ILE A 117 3.11 -12.22 13.11
C ILE A 117 3.61 -12.26 11.67
N CYS A 118 4.21 -13.38 11.30
CA CYS A 118 4.47 -13.71 9.92
C CYS A 118 3.99 -15.15 9.70
N SER A 119 3.66 -15.50 8.46
CA SER A 119 3.22 -16.84 8.13
C SER A 119 3.61 -17.26 6.72
N VAL A 120 3.81 -18.56 6.57
CA VAL A 120 3.93 -19.23 5.28
C VAL A 120 2.73 -20.17 5.16
N TYR A 121 1.86 -19.92 4.20
CA TYR A 121 0.70 -20.79 3.98
C TYR A 121 1.18 -22.15 3.44
N ASP A 122 0.55 -23.23 3.91
CA ASP A 122 0.93 -24.62 3.60
C ASP A 122 2.36 -25.03 4.06
N GLY A 123 2.83 -24.44 5.17
CA GLY A 123 4.01 -24.88 5.93
C GLY A 123 5.27 -24.05 5.70
N GLY A 124 6.21 -24.10 6.64
CA GLY A 124 7.40 -23.24 6.66
C GLY A 124 7.49 -22.45 7.95
N GLU A 125 8.57 -21.71 8.11
CA GLU A 125 8.80 -20.83 9.26
C GLU A 125 9.14 -19.43 8.77
N CYS A 126 9.02 -18.46 9.65
CA CYS A 126 9.47 -17.12 9.34
C CYS A 126 9.98 -16.46 10.61
N GLY A 127 10.88 -15.51 10.44
CA GLY A 127 11.55 -14.87 11.53
C GLY A 127 12.27 -13.63 11.08
N PHE A 128 12.50 -12.74 12.04
CA PHE A 128 13.26 -11.54 11.80
C PHE A 128 14.76 -11.85 11.87
N THR A 129 15.53 -11.50 10.83
CA THR A 129 16.97 -11.76 10.77
C THR A 129 17.73 -10.76 9.91
N ASP A 130 19.02 -10.66 10.17
CA ASP A 130 20.02 -10.16 9.24
C ASP A 130 20.56 -11.37 8.45
N ASP A 131 20.35 -11.40 7.14
CA ASP A 131 20.67 -12.57 6.32
C ASP A 131 21.98 -12.38 5.57
N ALA A 132 22.99 -13.20 5.89
CA ALA A 132 24.32 -13.06 5.32
C ALA A 132 24.37 -13.35 3.80
N ALA A 133 23.54 -14.25 3.26
CA ALA A 133 23.62 -14.59 1.85
C ALA A 133 22.98 -13.54 0.94
N THR A 134 21.96 -12.83 1.42
CA THR A 134 21.26 -11.77 0.68
C THR A 134 21.65 -10.35 1.12
N GLN A 135 22.30 -10.21 2.27
CA GLN A 135 22.59 -8.93 2.93
C GLN A 135 21.33 -8.06 3.15
N VAL A 136 20.16 -8.71 3.24
CA VAL A 136 18.90 -8.05 3.53
C VAL A 136 18.58 -8.22 5.01
N PHE A 137 18.21 -7.10 5.64
CA PHE A 137 17.72 -7.05 7.01
C PHE A 137 16.20 -6.94 7.00
N GLY A 138 15.51 -7.93 7.58
CA GLY A 138 14.06 -7.98 7.48
C GLY A 138 13.44 -9.28 7.96
N VAL A 139 12.26 -9.57 7.42
CA VAL A 139 11.57 -10.84 7.69
C VAL A 139 12.01 -11.87 6.68
N ARG A 140 12.61 -12.95 7.17
CA ARG A 140 12.92 -14.16 6.42
C ARG A 140 11.73 -15.10 6.48
N PHE A 141 11.40 -15.68 5.33
CA PHE A 141 10.41 -16.74 5.21
C PHE A 141 11.08 -17.99 4.64
N ASP A 142 11.25 -19.00 5.48
CA ASP A 142 11.82 -20.29 5.11
C ASP A 142 10.76 -21.19 4.49
N ALA A 143 10.91 -21.46 3.19
CA ALA A 143 9.99 -22.27 2.42
C ALA A 143 10.61 -22.78 1.12
N THR A 144 10.26 -24.01 0.76
CA THR A 144 10.57 -24.57 -0.56
C THR A 144 9.50 -24.22 -1.58
N VAL A 145 9.92 -23.67 -2.73
CA VAL A 145 9.08 -23.41 -3.90
C VAL A 145 9.76 -23.99 -5.13
N GLY A 146 9.19 -25.07 -5.68
CA GLY A 146 9.72 -25.77 -6.84
C GLY A 146 9.24 -25.20 -8.18
N ASP A 147 9.68 -25.81 -9.28
CA ASP A 147 9.42 -25.33 -10.64
C ASP A 147 7.92 -25.17 -10.95
N GLY A 148 7.51 -23.95 -11.30
CA GLY A 148 6.11 -23.64 -11.60
C GLY A 148 5.17 -23.70 -10.39
N GLU A 149 5.72 -23.84 -9.18
CA GLU A 149 4.97 -23.76 -7.93
C GLU A 149 4.95 -22.31 -7.42
N CYS A 150 3.94 -22.02 -6.61
CA CYS A 150 3.75 -20.75 -5.94
C CYS A 150 3.48 -20.98 -4.46
N LYS A 151 3.87 -20.03 -3.62
CA LYS A 151 3.53 -20.06 -2.20
C LYS A 151 3.16 -18.69 -1.69
N LEU A 152 2.18 -18.64 -0.80
CA LEU A 152 1.70 -17.41 -0.17
C LEU A 152 2.43 -17.19 1.16
N PHE A 153 2.88 -15.96 1.34
CA PHE A 153 3.60 -15.47 2.51
C PHE A 153 2.88 -14.24 3.04
N SER A 154 2.88 -14.05 4.36
CA SER A 154 2.35 -12.81 4.94
C SER A 154 3.14 -12.33 6.14
N VAL A 155 3.19 -11.02 6.30
CA VAL A 155 3.71 -10.35 7.49
C VAL A 155 2.68 -9.34 7.97
N THR A 156 2.40 -9.36 9.26
CA THR A 156 1.58 -8.38 9.95
C THR A 156 2.46 -7.52 10.83
N LEU A 157 2.36 -6.21 10.62
CA LEU A 157 3.08 -5.18 11.37
C LEU A 157 2.12 -4.50 12.36
N ASP A 158 2.61 -4.25 13.58
CA ASP A 158 1.89 -3.55 14.65
C ASP A 158 2.37 -2.10 14.77
N GLU A 159 1.53 -1.18 14.30
CA GLU A 159 1.79 0.25 14.33
C GLU A 159 1.93 0.82 15.75
N THR A 160 1.57 0.08 16.80
CA THR A 160 1.87 0.51 18.18
C THR A 160 3.37 0.54 18.49
N ALA A 161 4.19 -0.10 17.67
CA ALA A 161 5.66 -0.04 17.76
C ALA A 161 6.25 1.25 17.16
N LEU A 162 5.47 2.00 16.38
CA LEU A 162 5.93 3.21 15.69
C LEU A 162 5.80 4.47 16.57
N GLU A 163 6.60 5.48 16.26
CA GLU A 163 6.48 6.81 16.85
C GLU A 163 5.11 7.43 16.55
N ALA A 164 4.63 8.25 17.49
CA ALA A 164 3.39 8.98 17.29
C ALA A 164 3.49 9.86 16.04
N GLY A 165 2.50 9.79 15.16
CA GLY A 165 2.52 10.49 13.88
C GLY A 165 3.03 9.67 12.71
N PHE A 166 3.50 8.44 12.94
CA PHE A 166 3.87 7.52 11.88
C PHE A 166 2.90 6.33 11.81
N GLY A 167 2.73 5.81 10.60
CA GLY A 167 1.99 4.61 10.28
C GLY A 167 2.74 3.70 9.32
N VAL A 168 2.17 2.54 9.06
CA VAL A 168 2.63 1.63 8.01
C VAL A 168 1.87 1.97 6.74
N GLY A 169 2.58 2.54 5.78
CA GLY A 169 2.11 2.82 4.43
C GLY A 169 2.55 1.76 3.42
N THR A 170 2.19 1.97 2.15
CA THR A 170 2.67 1.15 1.02
C THR A 170 3.62 1.95 0.15
N GLY A 171 4.78 1.41 -0.13
CA GLY A 171 5.75 1.98 -1.07
C GLY A 171 6.78 0.93 -1.45
N CYS A 172 7.95 1.35 -1.93
CA CYS A 172 8.94 0.40 -2.42
C CYS A 172 9.69 -0.25 -1.27
N ALA A 173 9.67 -1.58 -1.23
CA ALA A 173 10.45 -2.41 -0.34
C ALA A 173 11.40 -3.30 -1.15
N LEU A 174 12.59 -3.52 -0.63
CA LEU A 174 13.52 -4.49 -1.20
C LEU A 174 13.07 -5.90 -0.82
N ALA A 175 12.96 -6.78 -1.81
CA ALA A 175 12.82 -8.22 -1.61
C ALA A 175 14.04 -8.95 -2.15
N ALA A 176 14.41 -10.06 -1.51
CA ALA A 176 15.44 -10.96 -2.01
C ALA A 176 15.01 -12.42 -1.93
N THR A 177 15.42 -13.23 -2.90
CA THR A 177 15.19 -14.68 -2.94
C THR A 177 16.52 -15.41 -2.94
N GLN A 178 16.61 -16.51 -2.19
CA GLN A 178 17.79 -17.35 -2.15
C GLN A 178 17.42 -18.79 -2.52
N GLY A 179 18.04 -19.30 -3.57
CA GLY A 179 18.03 -20.71 -3.95
C GLY A 179 19.38 -21.38 -3.67
N ASP A 180 19.36 -22.64 -3.25
CA ASP A 180 20.53 -23.49 -2.98
C ASP A 180 21.76 -22.78 -2.35
N ASP A 181 22.84 -22.58 -3.10
CA ASP A 181 24.12 -22.02 -2.66
C ASP A 181 24.35 -20.57 -3.10
N GLN A 182 23.28 -19.87 -3.51
CA GLN A 182 23.32 -18.45 -3.84
C GLN A 182 23.82 -17.63 -2.64
N ASP A 183 24.80 -16.74 -2.89
CA ASP A 183 25.43 -15.90 -1.88
C ASP A 183 26.05 -14.64 -2.52
N ILE A 184 25.57 -13.46 -2.13
CA ILE A 184 26.06 -12.18 -2.67
C ILE A 184 27.47 -11.79 -2.19
N GLN A 185 27.96 -12.41 -1.11
CA GLN A 185 29.31 -12.12 -0.61
C GLN A 185 30.40 -12.84 -1.41
N SER A 186 30.05 -13.87 -2.17
CA SER A 186 30.99 -14.69 -2.93
C SER A 186 30.98 -14.29 -4.40
N ALA A 187 32.17 -14.04 -4.96
CA ALA A 187 32.32 -13.80 -6.40
C ALA A 187 32.18 -15.10 -7.24
N GLU A 188 32.22 -16.26 -6.58
CA GLU A 188 32.18 -17.58 -7.22
C GLU A 188 30.81 -18.26 -7.09
N SER A 189 29.91 -17.71 -6.27
CA SER A 189 28.57 -18.24 -6.04
C SER A 189 27.56 -17.58 -6.99
N PRO A 190 26.46 -18.28 -7.34
CA PRO A 190 25.35 -17.65 -8.05
C PRO A 190 24.75 -16.51 -7.22
N VAL A 191 24.23 -15.48 -7.90
CA VAL A 191 23.71 -14.28 -7.24
C VAL A 191 22.27 -14.51 -6.80
N PRO A 192 21.90 -14.18 -5.54
CA PRO A 192 20.51 -14.17 -5.10
C PRO A 192 19.63 -13.27 -5.99
N GLY A 193 18.35 -13.57 -6.09
CA GLY A 193 17.41 -12.71 -6.79
C GLY A 193 17.05 -11.49 -5.94
N TYR A 194 17.00 -10.30 -6.54
CA TYR A 194 16.55 -9.07 -5.87
C TYR A 194 15.44 -8.41 -6.68
N ALA A 195 14.47 -7.82 -6.01
CA ALA A 195 13.39 -7.07 -6.64
C ALA A 195 12.94 -5.89 -5.78
N ALA A 196 12.48 -4.83 -6.43
CA ALA A 196 11.63 -3.83 -5.79
C ALA A 196 10.18 -4.31 -5.81
N VAL A 197 9.54 -4.39 -4.64
CA VAL A 197 8.13 -4.79 -4.52
C VAL A 197 7.33 -3.72 -3.80
N ALA A 198 6.03 -3.64 -4.07
CA ALA A 198 5.12 -2.86 -3.24
C ALA A 198 5.04 -3.51 -1.85
N GLY A 199 5.49 -2.80 -0.82
CA GLY A 199 5.59 -3.33 0.53
C GLY A 199 5.55 -2.25 1.61
N PRO A 200 5.80 -2.63 2.88
CA PRO A 200 5.64 -1.74 4.02
C PRO A 200 6.72 -0.66 4.02
N VAL A 201 6.29 0.59 4.02
CA VAL A 201 7.13 1.76 4.26
C VAL A 201 6.66 2.48 5.52
N CYS A 202 7.55 3.25 6.11
CA CYS A 202 7.12 4.17 7.14
C CYS A 202 6.56 5.43 6.51
N GLU A 203 5.36 5.83 6.92
CA GLU A 203 4.68 7.01 6.42
C GLU A 203 4.35 7.96 7.56
N GLU A 204 4.64 9.25 7.37
CA GLU A 204 4.23 10.30 8.31
C GLU A 204 2.76 10.67 8.03
N PHE A 205 1.93 10.61 9.06
CA PHE A 205 0.54 10.98 8.95
C PHE A 205 0.38 12.47 8.72
N THR A 206 -0.44 12.81 7.72
CA THR A 206 -0.84 14.19 7.46
C THR A 206 -1.91 14.63 8.45
N CYS A 207 -1.82 15.87 8.92
CA CYS A 207 -2.80 16.39 9.86
C CYS A 207 -4.21 16.56 9.25
N PRO A 208 -5.25 16.09 9.96
CA PRO A 208 -6.63 16.28 9.54
C PRO A 208 -6.98 17.75 9.28
N ARG A 209 -7.84 17.96 8.29
CA ARG A 209 -8.44 19.23 7.93
C ARG A 209 -9.94 19.22 8.21
N SER A 210 -10.47 20.37 8.62
CA SER A 210 -11.89 20.50 8.96
C SER A 210 -12.80 20.36 7.73
N GLN A 211 -14.08 20.04 7.96
CA GLN A 211 -15.11 20.10 6.91
C GLN A 211 -15.19 21.46 6.19
N GLY A 212 -14.77 22.55 6.85
CA GLY A 212 -14.74 23.89 6.26
C GLY A 212 -13.67 24.01 5.18
N TYR A 213 -12.50 23.41 5.40
CA TYR A 213 -11.42 23.36 4.42
C TYR A 213 -11.87 22.59 3.18
N TRP A 214 -12.28 21.32 3.34
CA TRP A 214 -12.64 20.45 2.22
C TRP A 214 -13.78 20.98 1.36
N LYS A 215 -14.80 21.59 1.97
CA LYS A 215 -15.93 22.19 1.25
C LYS A 215 -15.54 23.37 0.36
N ASN A 216 -14.45 24.05 0.70
CA ASN A 216 -14.01 25.29 0.04
C ASN A 216 -12.78 25.10 -0.87
N HIS A 217 -12.11 23.94 -0.83
CA HIS A 217 -10.91 23.62 -1.62
C HIS A 217 -11.14 22.32 -2.38
N ALA A 218 -11.92 22.36 -3.46
CA ALA A 218 -12.23 21.17 -4.26
C ALA A 218 -10.99 20.64 -5.00
N GLU A 219 -10.12 21.55 -5.42
CA GLU A 219 -8.85 21.26 -6.07
C GLU A 219 -7.89 20.44 -5.20
N ALA A 220 -8.09 20.42 -3.88
CA ALA A 220 -7.25 19.68 -2.95
C ALA A 220 -7.75 18.25 -2.67
N TRP A 221 -8.91 17.83 -3.20
CA TRP A 221 -9.44 16.50 -2.89
C TRP A 221 -8.59 15.41 -3.54
N PRO A 222 -8.10 14.42 -2.76
CA PRO A 222 -7.28 13.33 -3.30
C PRO A 222 -8.09 12.37 -4.19
N VAL A 223 -9.41 12.33 -4.04
CA VAL A 223 -10.31 11.43 -4.76
C VAL A 223 -11.47 12.17 -5.44
N ALA A 224 -11.91 11.66 -6.58
CA ALA A 224 -13.01 12.24 -7.37
C ALA A 224 -14.41 11.87 -6.85
N SER A 225 -14.50 10.82 -6.01
CA SER A 225 -15.76 10.32 -5.46
C SER A 225 -15.55 9.64 -4.11
N LEU A 226 -16.59 9.63 -3.28
CA LEU A 226 -16.64 8.85 -2.05
C LEU A 226 -17.96 8.09 -1.98
N THR A 227 -17.93 6.92 -1.34
CA THR A 227 -19.12 6.19 -0.96
C THR A 227 -19.53 6.59 0.46
N LEU A 228 -20.80 6.93 0.67
CA LEU A 228 -21.40 7.14 1.99
C LEU A 228 -22.56 6.17 2.17
N GLY A 229 -22.48 5.30 3.17
CA GLY A 229 -23.35 4.14 3.29
C GLY A 229 -23.30 3.28 2.02
N SER A 230 -24.46 3.08 1.37
CA SER A 230 -24.55 2.27 0.14
C SER A 230 -24.59 3.11 -1.15
N GLN A 231 -24.25 4.40 -1.09
CA GLN A 231 -24.36 5.31 -2.24
C GLN A 231 -23.01 5.95 -2.57
N THR A 232 -22.60 5.89 -3.82
CA THR A 232 -21.43 6.60 -4.33
C THR A 232 -21.82 8.00 -4.80
N TYR A 233 -21.05 9.00 -4.37
CA TYR A 233 -21.25 10.40 -4.70
C TYR A 233 -20.02 10.96 -5.40
N THR A 234 -20.26 11.76 -6.44
CA THR A 234 -19.22 12.59 -7.05
C THR A 234 -18.81 13.71 -6.10
N GLN A 235 -17.60 14.23 -6.27
CA GLN A 235 -17.12 15.42 -5.57
C GLN A 235 -18.13 16.58 -5.62
N ALA A 236 -18.72 16.86 -6.79
CA ALA A 236 -19.67 17.95 -6.95
C ALA A 236 -20.96 17.75 -6.11
N GLU A 237 -21.48 16.52 -6.05
CA GLU A 237 -22.63 16.19 -5.19
C GLU A 237 -22.28 16.37 -3.71
N LEU A 238 -21.11 15.91 -3.28
CA LEU A 238 -20.65 16.02 -1.89
C LEU A 238 -20.45 17.48 -1.47
N ILE A 239 -19.82 18.30 -2.31
CA ILE A 239 -19.66 19.74 -2.04
C ILE A 239 -21.03 20.43 -1.93
N ALA A 240 -22.00 20.08 -2.79
CA ALA A 240 -23.35 20.61 -2.71
C ALA A 240 -24.05 20.22 -1.39
N LEU A 241 -23.89 18.97 -0.94
CA LEU A 241 -24.39 18.49 0.35
C LEU A 241 -23.71 19.22 1.52
N MET A 242 -22.39 19.39 1.49
CA MET A 242 -21.63 20.08 2.54
C MET A 242 -22.03 21.56 2.66
N LYS A 243 -22.38 22.22 1.55
CA LYS A 243 -22.88 23.61 1.51
C LYS A 243 -24.34 23.74 1.92
N LYS A 244 -25.13 22.67 1.91
CA LYS A 244 -26.54 22.69 2.26
C LYS A 244 -26.73 23.05 3.74
N PRO A 245 -27.66 23.96 4.10
CA PRO A 245 -27.95 24.24 5.50
C PRO A 245 -28.63 23.01 6.12
N VAL A 246 -28.18 22.63 7.32
CA VAL A 246 -28.62 21.42 8.02
C VAL A 246 -30.12 21.44 8.33
N ARG A 247 -30.66 22.59 8.79
CA ARG A 247 -32.09 22.78 9.12
C ARG A 247 -32.70 21.64 9.98
N GLY A 248 -31.93 21.14 10.94
CA GLY A 248 -32.37 20.06 11.84
C GLY A 248 -32.44 18.68 11.20
N ASP A 249 -31.68 18.41 10.14
CA ASP A 249 -31.50 17.08 9.54
C ASP A 249 -30.20 16.44 10.04
N ALA A 250 -30.30 15.43 10.91
CA ALA A 250 -29.17 14.69 11.45
C ALA A 250 -28.33 14.01 10.36
N SER A 251 -28.96 13.57 9.26
CA SER A 251 -28.21 12.96 8.14
C SER A 251 -27.26 13.95 7.48
N LEU A 252 -27.63 15.24 7.40
CA LEU A 252 -26.76 16.30 6.91
C LEU A 252 -25.70 16.74 7.94
N ILE A 253 -25.94 16.57 9.23
CA ILE A 253 -24.92 16.80 10.28
C ILE A 253 -23.81 15.76 10.12
N LEU A 254 -24.19 14.48 10.08
CA LEU A 254 -23.26 13.36 9.91
C LEU A 254 -22.49 13.46 8.60
N THR A 255 -23.19 13.63 7.48
CA THR A 255 -22.59 13.68 6.13
C THR A 255 -21.42 14.66 6.06
N LYS A 256 -21.56 15.84 6.65
CA LYS A 256 -20.53 16.87 6.56
C LYS A 256 -19.21 16.46 7.23
N GLN A 257 -19.31 15.81 8.38
CA GLN A 257 -18.16 15.36 9.14
C GLN A 257 -17.58 14.06 8.58
N LEU A 258 -18.45 13.16 8.12
CA LEU A 258 -18.05 11.92 7.46
C LEU A 258 -17.27 12.17 6.16
N VAL A 259 -17.73 13.10 5.32
CA VAL A 259 -16.99 13.47 4.10
C VAL A 259 -15.61 14.02 4.43
N ALA A 260 -15.51 14.90 5.43
CA ALA A 260 -14.23 15.46 5.84
C ALA A 260 -13.29 14.39 6.42
N ALA A 261 -13.81 13.46 7.23
CA ALA A 261 -13.03 12.39 7.84
C ALA A 261 -12.48 11.43 6.77
N LYS A 262 -13.32 11.02 5.82
CA LYS A 262 -12.88 10.20 4.68
C LYS A 262 -11.83 10.91 3.85
N LEU A 263 -12.02 12.19 3.51
CA LEU A 263 -11.01 12.96 2.77
C LEU A 263 -9.70 13.12 3.55
N ASN A 264 -9.75 13.22 4.89
CA ASN A 264 -8.54 13.26 5.70
C ASN A 264 -7.76 11.94 5.59
N ILE A 265 -8.44 10.79 5.67
CA ILE A 265 -7.81 9.47 5.49
C ILE A 265 -7.22 9.34 4.09
N GLU A 266 -7.98 9.69 3.05
CA GLU A 266 -7.47 9.69 1.67
C GLU A 266 -6.31 10.68 1.44
N ASN A 267 -6.16 11.67 2.33
CA ASN A 267 -5.06 12.62 2.33
C ASN A 267 -3.93 12.21 3.31
N GLY A 268 -3.91 10.95 3.76
CA GLY A 268 -2.83 10.38 4.59
C GLY A 268 -2.94 10.67 6.09
N ALA A 269 -4.11 11.05 6.60
CA ALA A 269 -4.31 11.17 8.05
C ALA A 269 -4.48 9.80 8.71
N ASP A 270 -4.04 9.67 9.97
CA ASP A 270 -4.21 8.46 10.78
C ASP A 270 -5.69 8.01 10.77
N PRO A 271 -6.02 6.83 10.23
CA PRO A 271 -7.40 6.36 10.16
C PRO A 271 -7.89 5.81 11.50
N VAL A 272 -7.00 5.36 12.38
CA VAL A 272 -7.34 4.59 13.58
C VAL A 272 -8.32 5.32 14.50
N PRO A 273 -8.14 6.63 14.81
CA PRO A 273 -9.05 7.32 15.72
C PRO A 273 -10.46 7.52 15.18
N ALA A 274 -10.68 7.36 13.87
CA ALA A 274 -11.97 7.61 13.22
C ALA A 274 -12.62 6.35 12.63
N SER A 275 -11.88 5.25 12.44
CA SER A 275 -12.33 4.06 11.70
C SER A 275 -13.69 3.52 12.17
N ASP A 276 -13.83 3.19 13.45
CA ASP A 276 -15.09 2.64 14.00
C ASP A 276 -16.27 3.60 13.84
N THR A 277 -16.01 4.91 13.99
CA THR A 277 -17.05 5.93 13.85
C THR A 277 -17.44 6.13 12.38
N ILE A 278 -16.49 6.01 11.46
CA ILE A 278 -16.76 6.03 10.01
C ILE A 278 -17.61 4.83 9.62
N GLU A 279 -17.27 3.64 10.13
CA GLU A 279 -18.04 2.42 9.88
C GLU A 279 -19.47 2.53 10.43
N ASP A 280 -19.66 2.95 11.68
CA ASP A 280 -21.02 3.15 12.24
C ASP A 280 -21.80 4.20 11.44
N ALA A 281 -21.14 5.30 11.07
CA ALA A 281 -21.74 6.34 10.26
C ALA A 281 -22.21 5.83 8.88
N ASP A 282 -21.39 5.01 8.19
CA ASP A 282 -21.78 4.39 6.94
C ASP A 282 -22.92 3.37 7.13
N ASN A 283 -22.89 2.59 8.21
CA ASN A 283 -23.96 1.64 8.56
C ASN A 283 -25.29 2.35 8.86
N LEU A 284 -25.26 3.50 9.53
CA LEU A 284 -26.45 4.34 9.74
C LEU A 284 -27.01 4.88 8.42
N LEU A 285 -26.13 5.29 7.49
CA LEU A 285 -26.54 5.83 6.18
C LEU A 285 -27.04 4.75 5.22
N SER A 286 -26.49 3.53 5.28
CA SER A 286 -26.91 2.39 4.43
C SER A 286 -28.35 1.93 4.69
N GLY A 287 -28.89 2.22 5.88
CA GLY A 287 -30.29 1.96 6.23
C GLY A 287 -31.32 2.81 5.47
N PHE A 288 -30.89 3.76 4.63
CA PHE A 288 -31.77 4.64 3.87
C PHE A 288 -31.66 4.37 2.36
N ASN A 289 -32.81 4.39 1.68
CA ASN A 289 -32.87 4.24 0.23
C ASN A 289 -32.56 5.56 -0.49
N GLY A 290 -31.74 5.48 -1.54
CA GLY A 290 -31.39 6.62 -2.40
C GLY A 290 -30.37 7.57 -1.77
N LYS A 291 -30.16 8.72 -2.41
CA LYS A 291 -29.14 9.70 -2.02
C LYS A 291 -29.65 10.72 -0.99
N LEU A 292 -28.74 11.23 -0.17
CA LEU A 292 -28.94 12.32 0.80
C LEU A 292 -29.58 13.57 0.16
N PRO A 293 -30.32 14.39 0.94
CA PRO A 293 -30.56 14.31 2.38
C PRO A 293 -31.78 13.46 2.78
N TYR A 294 -31.73 12.82 3.95
CA TYR A 294 -32.79 11.92 4.43
C TYR A 294 -33.81 12.57 5.38
N LYS A 295 -33.59 13.82 5.83
CA LYS A 295 -34.50 14.56 6.72
C LYS A 295 -34.72 13.86 8.07
N VAL A 296 -33.67 13.27 8.63
CA VAL A 296 -33.72 12.56 9.92
C VAL A 296 -33.75 13.58 11.04
N ARG A 297 -34.74 13.50 11.93
CA ARG A 297 -34.81 14.40 13.09
C ARG A 297 -33.81 13.98 14.18
N PRO A 298 -32.98 14.90 14.72
CA PRO A 298 -32.00 14.58 15.78
C PRO A 298 -32.57 13.95 17.05
N CYS A 299 -33.87 14.11 17.32
CA CYS A 299 -34.49 13.54 18.51
C CYS A 299 -34.86 12.05 18.38
N THR A 300 -34.84 11.47 17.18
CA THR A 300 -35.07 10.03 16.99
C THR A 300 -33.85 9.23 17.42
N PRO A 301 -33.99 7.92 17.73
CA PRO A 301 -32.84 7.07 18.06
C PRO A 301 -31.74 7.13 16.99
N THR A 302 -32.06 6.91 15.71
CA THR A 302 -31.11 7.04 14.59
C THR A 302 -30.52 8.44 14.49
N GLY A 303 -31.34 9.49 14.67
CA GLY A 303 -30.86 10.87 14.62
C GLY A 303 -29.89 11.21 15.74
N LYS A 304 -30.02 10.59 16.91
CA LYS A 304 -29.07 10.73 18.01
C LYS A 304 -27.74 10.06 17.68
N SER A 305 -27.75 8.82 17.19
CA SER A 305 -26.52 8.13 16.74
C SER A 305 -25.77 8.95 15.69
N MET A 306 -26.48 9.43 14.65
CA MET A 306 -25.89 10.27 13.62
C MET A 306 -25.24 11.56 14.17
N VAL A 307 -25.81 12.16 15.23
CA VAL A 307 -25.23 13.36 15.85
C VAL A 307 -24.03 13.01 16.74
N THR A 308 -24.06 11.86 17.42
CA THR A 308 -22.93 11.35 18.20
C THR A 308 -21.72 11.08 17.31
N ASP A 309 -21.90 10.38 16.20
CA ASP A 309 -20.80 10.09 15.27
C ASP A 309 -20.27 11.36 14.65
N ALA A 310 -21.15 12.28 14.25
CA ALA A 310 -20.74 13.57 13.73
C ALA A 310 -19.88 14.35 14.72
N TRP A 311 -20.13 14.23 16.03
CA TRP A 311 -19.33 14.88 17.06
C TRP A 311 -17.96 14.24 17.19
N MET A 312 -17.86 12.91 17.21
CA MET A 312 -16.59 12.20 17.22
C MET A 312 -15.74 12.51 15.98
N LEU A 313 -16.36 12.52 14.80
CA LEU A 313 -15.69 12.88 13.55
C LEU A 313 -15.30 14.36 13.51
N ASP A 314 -16.06 15.27 14.13
CA ASP A 314 -15.65 16.67 14.27
C ASP A 314 -14.36 16.80 15.09
N PHE A 315 -14.24 16.07 16.20
CA PHE A 315 -13.02 16.06 17.01
C PHE A 315 -11.82 15.55 16.21
N TYR A 316 -11.99 14.44 15.48
CA TYR A 316 -10.98 13.92 14.57
C TYR A 316 -10.59 14.94 13.49
N ASN A 317 -11.56 15.51 12.78
CA ASN A 317 -11.34 16.44 11.68
C ASN A 317 -10.66 17.76 12.10
N ASN A 318 -10.71 18.09 13.39
CA ASN A 318 -10.02 19.25 13.97
C ASN A 318 -8.73 18.85 14.72
N GLY A 319 -8.25 17.61 14.53
CA GLY A 319 -6.96 17.13 15.03
C GLY A 319 -6.91 16.74 16.51
N PHE A 320 -8.05 16.76 17.23
CA PHE A 320 -8.06 16.46 18.67
C PHE A 320 -7.69 15.02 19.02
N PHE A 321 -7.75 14.10 18.05
CA PHE A 321 -7.35 12.70 18.23
C PHE A 321 -6.03 12.34 17.55
N THR A 322 -5.31 13.34 17.05
CA THR A 322 -4.01 13.17 16.38
C THR A 322 -2.96 13.99 17.14
N PRO A 323 -2.24 13.39 18.12
CA PRO A 323 -1.41 14.12 19.08
C PRO A 323 -0.30 14.98 18.46
N VAL A 324 0.19 14.59 17.28
CA VAL A 324 1.21 15.34 16.53
C VAL A 324 0.66 16.56 15.80
N CYS A 325 -0.65 16.66 15.65
CA CYS A 325 -1.31 17.75 14.96
C CYS A 325 -1.70 18.84 15.94
N SER A 326 -0.77 19.74 16.22
CA SER A 326 -1.07 20.97 16.92
C SER A 326 -1.80 21.94 15.98
N HIS A 327 -3.07 22.25 16.28
CA HIS A 327 -3.82 23.38 15.72
C HIS A 327 -4.00 24.48 16.77
#